data_AF-A0A355DIA3-F1
#
_entry.id   AF-A0A355DIA3-F1
#
_cell.length_a   1.000
_cell.length_b   1.000
_cell.length_c   1.000
_cell.angle_alpha   90.00
_cell.angle_beta   90.00
_cell.angle_gamma   90.00
#
_symmetry.space_group_name_H-M   'P 1'
#
loop_
_entity.id
_entity.type
_entity.pdbx_description
1 polymer ?
#
loop_
_entity_poly.entity_id
_entity_poly.type
_entity_poly.pdbx_seq_one_letter_code
_entity_poly.pdbx_strand_id
1 'polypeptide(L)' 'DSWAVYSSMTHHTRSQVDELLQPFEVEVFDEEDHPGKTALGEEKHWHIFHIAARKR' A
#
# COMPACT_ATOMS: atom_id res chain seq x y z
N ASP A 1 -5.78 7.87 10.17
CA ASP A 1 -6.37 6.92 9.20
C ASP A 1 -7.57 6.25 9.85
N SER A 2 -8.79 6.54 9.37
CA SER A 2 -10.03 6.04 9.97
C SER A 2 -10.17 4.51 9.92
N TRP A 3 -9.34 3.84 9.11
CA TRP A 3 -9.33 2.39 8.98
C TRP A 3 -8.36 1.69 9.94
N ALA A 4 -7.49 2.45 10.62
CA ALA A 4 -6.56 1.90 11.63
C ALA A 4 -7.26 1.26 12.84
N VAL A 5 -8.58 1.48 13.00
CA VAL A 5 -9.41 0.85 14.04
C VAL A 5 -9.62 -0.65 13.80
N TYR A 6 -9.44 -1.13 12.56
CA TYR A 6 -9.58 -2.54 12.21
C TYR A 6 -8.25 -3.25 12.39
N SER A 7 -8.14 -4.06 13.45
CA SER A 7 -6.91 -4.81 13.79
C SER A 7 -6.49 -5.84 12.75
N SER A 8 -7.39 -6.21 11.83
CA SER A 8 -7.11 -7.07 10.69
C SER A 8 -6.45 -6.35 9.51
N MET A 9 -6.36 -5.02 9.53
CA MET A 9 -5.72 -4.23 8.47
C MET A 9 -4.30 -3.83 8.85
N THR A 10 -3.35 -4.18 7.99
CA THR A 10 -1.97 -3.72 8.08
C THR A 10 -1.74 -2.52 7.18
N HIS A 11 -1.00 -1.55 7.68
CA HIS A 11 -0.66 -0.31 6.98
C HIS A 11 0.86 -0.20 7.04
N HIS A 12 1.48 0.16 5.92
CA HIS A 12 2.92 0.27 5.82
C HIS A 12 3.32 1.64 5.28
N THR A 13 4.35 2.23 5.89
CA THR A 13 5.05 3.34 5.27
C THR A 13 5.91 2.84 4.12
N ARG A 14 6.33 3.74 3.23
CA ARG A 14 7.27 3.42 2.16
C ARG A 14 8.51 2.67 2.66
N SER A 15 9.12 3.15 3.74
CA SER A 15 10.31 2.51 4.33
C SER A 15 10.03 1.09 4.83
N GLN A 16 8.86 0.84 5.44
CA GLN A 16 8.48 -0.50 5.89
C GLN A 16 8.26 -1.45 4.70
N VAL A 17 7.70 -0.95 3.60
CA VAL A 17 7.56 -1.74 2.36
C VAL A 17 8.95 -2.07 1.79
N ASP A 18 9.86 -1.11 1.74
CA ASP A 18 11.22 -1.33 1.26
C ASP A 18 11.96 -2.41 2.09
N GLU A 19 11.78 -2.42 3.41
CA GLU A 19 12.30 -3.47 4.31
C GLU A 19 11.71 -4.86 3.97
N LEU A 20 10.41 -4.95 3.75
CA LEU A 20 9.74 -6.21 3.40
C LEU A 20 10.19 -6.76 2.04
N LEU A 21 10.58 -5.88 1.11
CA LEU A 21 11.00 -6.25 -0.24
C LEU A 21 12.49 -6.61 -0.35
N GLN A 22 13.28 -6.43 0.71
CA GLN A 22 14.72 -6.76 0.70
C GLN A 22 15.09 -8.14 0.14
N PRO A 23 14.36 -9.25 0.41
CA PRO A 23 14.72 -10.57 -0.11
C PRO A 23 14.30 -10.81 -1.57
N PHE A 24 13.68 -9.82 -2.23
CA PHE A 24 13.20 -9.92 -3.61
C PHE A 24 14.03 -9.06 -4.56
N GLU A 25 13.88 -9.32 -5.85
CA GLU A 25 14.20 -8.40 -6.93
C GLU A 25 12.89 -7.73 -7.37
N VAL A 26 12.81 -6.41 -7.25
CA VAL A 26 11.59 -5.64 -7.54
C VAL A 26 11.64 -5.21 -9.00
N GLU A 27 10.67 -5.65 -9.79
CA GLU A 27 10.54 -5.30 -11.22
C GLU A 27 9.64 -4.09 -11.42
N VAL A 28 8.58 -3.97 -10.62
CA VAL A 28 7.63 -2.85 -10.64
C VAL A 28 7.38 -2.39 -9.21
N PHE A 29 7.45 -1.08 -9.00
CA PHE A 29 7.03 -0.42 -7.77
C PHE A 29 6.39 0.92 -8.14
N ASP A 30 5.10 1.05 -7.87
CA ASP A 30 4.35 2.31 -8.00
C ASP A 30 3.61 2.62 -6.70
N GLU A 31 3.62 3.89 -6.32
CA GLU A 31 3.03 4.38 -5.08
C GLU A 31 2.00 5.46 -5.41
N GLU A 32 0.75 5.18 -5.07
CA GLU A 32 -0.38 6.08 -5.24
C GLU A 32 -0.79 6.66 -3.89
N ASP A 33 -0.79 7.97 -3.77
CA ASP A 33 -1.25 8.70 -2.58
C ASP A 33 -2.16 9.85 -3.02
N HIS A 34 -3.48 9.64 -2.92
CA HIS A 34 -4.45 10.64 -3.36
C HIS A 34 -5.84 10.50 -2.68
N PRO A 35 -6.62 11.59 -2.63
CA PRO A 35 -8.04 11.50 -2.30
C PRO A 35 -8.82 10.83 -3.45
N GLY A 36 -9.88 10.10 -3.11
CA GLY A 36 -10.75 9.46 -4.07
C GLY A 36 -12.08 9.04 -3.42
N LYS A 37 -12.84 8.20 -4.12
CA LYS A 37 -14.14 7.72 -3.65
C LYS A 37 -14.19 6.21 -3.60
N THR A 38 -14.94 5.66 -2.65
CA THR A 38 -15.29 4.24 -2.64
C THR A 38 -16.28 3.94 -3.77
N ALA A 39 -16.52 2.66 -4.07
CA ALA A 39 -17.53 2.25 -5.04
C ALA A 39 -18.96 2.72 -4.65
N LEU A 40 -19.20 3.03 -3.37
CA LEU A 40 -20.46 3.59 -2.85
C LEU A 40 -20.48 5.12 -2.89
N GLY A 41 -19.42 5.77 -3.36
CA GLY A 41 -19.31 7.22 -3.50
C GLY A 41 -18.81 7.97 -2.26
N GLU A 42 -18.41 7.25 -1.20
CA GLU A 42 -17.89 7.87 0.02
C GLU A 42 -16.45 8.36 -0.18
N GLU A 43 -16.11 9.53 0.35
CA GLU A 43 -14.75 10.07 0.31
C GLU A 43 -13.78 9.16 1.06
N LYS A 44 -12.65 8.85 0.43
CA LYS A 44 -11.59 8.02 1.00
C LYS A 44 -10.23 8.50 0.51
N HIS A 45 -9.26 8.51 1.42
CA HIS A 45 -7.85 8.67 1.05
C HIS A 45 -7.28 7.30 0.67
N TRP A 46 -6.74 7.18 -0.53
CA TRP A 46 -6.06 5.98 -1.01
C TRP A 46 -4.55 6.15 -0.87
N HIS A 47 -3.93 5.21 -0.16
CA HIS A 47 -2.48 5.03 -0.14
C HIS A 47 -2.19 3.58 -0.54
N ILE A 48 -1.76 3.37 -1.78
CA ILE A 48 -1.67 2.05 -2.42
C ILE A 48 -0.26 1.86 -2.97
N PHE A 49 0.28 0.65 -2.76
CA PHE A 49 1.52 0.20 -3.38
C PHE A 49 1.23 -0.88 -4.42
N HIS A 50 1.57 -0.62 -5.68
CA HIS A 50 1.52 -1.60 -6.75
C HIS A 50 2.92 -2.18 -6.96
N ILE A 51 3.09 -3.47 -6.62
CA ILE A 51 4.42 -4.10 -6.60
C ILE A 51 4.39 -5.41 -7.37
N ALA A 52 5.37 -5.60 -8.27
CA ALA A 52 5.72 -6.90 -8.84
C ALA A 52 7.18 -7.20 -8.50
N ALA A 53 7.42 -8.33 -7.83
CA ALA A 53 8.74 -8.71 -7.38
C ALA A 53 8.97 -10.21 -7.53
N ARG A 54 10.20 -10.59 -7.89
CA ARG A 54 10.65 -11.96 -8.06
C ARG A 54 11.49 -12.37 -6.87
N LYS A 55 11.25 -13.58 -6.35
CA LYS A 55 12.14 -14.13 -5.32
C LYS A 55 13.51 -14.38 -5.93
N ARG A 56 14.56 -13.95 -5.22
CA ARG A 56 15.96 -14.16 -5.63
C ARG A 56 16.31 -15.64 -5.69
#